data_AF-A0A453NAX6-F1
#
_entry.id   AF-A0A453NAX6-F1
#
_cell.length_a   1.000
_cell.length_b   1.000
_cell.length_c   1.000
_cell.angle_alpha   90.00
_cell.angle_beta   90.00
_cell.angle_gamma   90.00
#
_symmetry.space_group_name_H-M   'P 1'
#
loop_
_entity.id
_entity.type
_entity.pdbx_description
1 polymer ?
#
loop_
_entity_poly.entity_id
_entity_poly.type
_entity_poly.pdbx_seq_one_letter_code
_entity_poly.pdbx_strand_id
1 'polypeptide(L)'
;LASPPAPSANRIRGRPSVHPAMSPPENPNGGAAAAAPSEPAPPAKPSSSKGKKKDDKKDDDLSEEDLALKEQLELYVVRAQDVDPGVQRLALESMRQEIRSATSSMTSVPKPLKFLRPHYGTLKSYYETMPESELKKYMADILSVLALTMSAEGERESLRYRLLGSEGDIGSWGHEYVRNLAGEIAQEFQKRQGDDMPIDELMELVQQIVSFHMKHNAEPEAVDLLMEVEDLDLLVEHVDSTNYKRTCLYLTSSSRFLPSPDDTLALDIAYTIYMKFEDLASALRIALLLDNKSIQYVKQVYTATDDLVLKKQFSYIIARHGLAMEIDDEIAADENDKEMLQEIVNNTKLSEGYLTLARDIEVMEAKSPEDIYKVHLIDGRGASSSLDSARQNLAATFVNAFVNAGFGQDKLMTAPSDSSSSGSSGNWLFKNKEHGKASAAASLGMILLWDTDSGLAQLDKYLHSTDTHVVAGALLGIGVVTCGVKNDCDP
;
A
#
# COMPACT_ATOMS: atom_id res chain seq x y z
N LEU A 1 -5.09 -44.97 21.94
CA LEU A 1 -6.13 -44.71 20.92
C LEU A 1 -6.69 -43.31 21.19
N ALA A 2 -6.56 -42.29 20.38
CA ALA A 2 -5.59 -41.84 19.39
C ALA A 2 -6.08 -40.42 19.07
N SER A 3 -5.24 -39.40 19.24
CA SER A 3 -5.46 -38.08 18.64
C SER A 3 -4.21 -37.73 17.84
N PRO A 4 -4.33 -37.36 16.55
CA PRO A 4 -3.18 -37.22 15.65
C PRO A 4 -2.53 -35.83 15.74
N PRO A 5 -1.26 -35.69 15.28
CA PRO A 5 -0.47 -34.47 15.41
C PRO A 5 -0.55 -33.55 14.17
N ALA A 6 -0.34 -32.26 14.40
CA ALA A 6 -0.17 -31.23 13.37
C ALA A 6 1.22 -31.29 12.70
N PRO A 7 1.37 -30.92 11.40
CA PRO A 7 2.63 -31.02 10.70
C PRO A 7 3.49 -29.75 10.80
N SER A 8 4.79 -30.02 10.84
CA SER A 8 5.97 -29.17 10.88
C SER A 8 6.16 -28.24 9.68
N ALA A 9 6.57 -27.00 9.98
CA ALA A 9 7.17 -26.06 9.04
C ALA A 9 8.70 -26.21 9.04
N ASN A 10 9.30 -26.43 7.86
CA ASN A 10 10.73 -26.21 7.63
C ASN A 10 11.03 -26.16 6.12
N ARG A 11 11.40 -24.98 5.58
CA ARG A 11 12.59 -24.82 4.71
C ARG A 11 12.79 -23.39 4.19
N ILE A 12 13.96 -22.88 4.53
CA ILE A 12 14.71 -21.78 3.92
C ILE A 12 15.46 -22.31 2.67
N ARG A 13 15.60 -21.48 1.63
CA ARG A 13 16.73 -21.36 0.64
C ARG A 13 16.25 -20.36 -0.43
N GLY A 14 16.96 -19.31 -0.86
CA GLY A 14 18.40 -19.07 -0.95
C GLY A 14 18.73 -18.76 -2.43
N ARG A 15 18.90 -17.48 -2.78
CA ARG A 15 19.57 -17.01 -4.02
C ARG A 15 21.07 -16.84 -3.71
N PRO A 16 22.00 -17.00 -4.67
CA PRO A 16 22.38 -15.86 -5.53
C PRO A 16 22.77 -16.18 -6.99
N SER A 17 22.87 -15.10 -7.74
CA SER A 17 23.19 -14.82 -9.16
C SER A 17 24.65 -15.09 -9.57
N VAL A 18 24.92 -15.39 -10.86
CA VAL A 18 25.90 -14.69 -11.77
C VAL A 18 25.63 -15.06 -13.26
N HIS A 19 25.65 -14.07 -14.17
CA HIS A 19 25.78 -14.16 -15.65
C HIS A 19 27.29 -14.20 -16.05
N PRO A 20 27.79 -14.38 -17.32
CA PRO A 20 27.26 -13.80 -18.57
C PRO A 20 27.51 -14.55 -19.92
N ALA A 21 27.00 -13.93 -20.99
CA ALA A 21 27.57 -13.80 -22.36
C ALA A 21 26.97 -14.59 -23.55
N MET A 22 26.44 -13.78 -24.48
CA MET A 22 26.51 -13.78 -25.96
C MET A 22 25.75 -14.80 -26.83
N SER A 23 24.96 -14.23 -27.74
CA SER A 23 24.16 -14.78 -28.86
C SER A 23 24.99 -15.02 -30.15
N PRO A 24 24.36 -15.31 -31.33
CA PRO A 24 24.00 -16.61 -31.93
C PRO A 24 24.86 -16.90 -33.21
N PRO A 25 24.63 -17.96 -34.05
CA PRO A 25 23.70 -17.81 -35.19
C PRO A 25 23.07 -19.10 -35.80
N GLU A 26 22.02 -18.87 -36.60
CA GLU A 26 21.62 -19.46 -37.91
C GLU A 26 21.68 -20.96 -38.25
N ASN A 27 20.54 -21.43 -38.80
CA ASN A 27 20.34 -22.63 -39.61
C ASN A 27 21.10 -22.57 -40.96
N PRO A 28 21.45 -23.73 -41.55
CA PRO A 28 20.88 -24.02 -42.87
C PRO A 28 20.54 -25.51 -43.16
N ASN A 29 19.29 -25.72 -43.56
CA ASN A 29 18.74 -26.54 -44.65
C ASN A 29 19.47 -27.78 -45.26
N GLY A 30 18.67 -28.84 -45.48
CA GLY A 30 18.75 -29.83 -46.59
C GLY A 30 19.40 -31.19 -46.26
N GLY A 31 18.87 -32.39 -46.58
CA GLY A 31 17.69 -32.83 -47.34
C GLY A 31 17.81 -34.32 -47.73
N ALA A 32 16.69 -34.90 -48.22
CA ALA A 32 16.46 -36.20 -48.90
C ALA A 32 16.23 -37.48 -48.03
N ALA A 33 14.99 -38.03 -47.92
CA ALA A 33 14.12 -38.77 -48.89
C ALA A 33 14.52 -40.27 -49.01
N ALA A 34 13.66 -41.30 -49.05
CA ALA A 34 12.31 -41.55 -49.58
C ALA A 34 11.67 -42.77 -48.82
N ALA A 35 10.39 -43.17 -48.90
CA ALA A 35 9.50 -43.31 -50.05
C ALA A 35 8.02 -43.49 -49.64
N ALA A 36 7.12 -42.87 -50.42
CA ALA A 36 5.74 -43.33 -50.70
C ALA A 36 5.75 -44.04 -52.08
N PRO A 37 4.70 -44.75 -52.57
CA PRO A 37 3.43 -44.15 -53.06
C PRO A 37 2.19 -45.06 -52.78
N SER A 38 0.92 -44.69 -53.00
CA SER A 38 0.32 -44.21 -54.26
C SER A 38 -1.10 -43.64 -54.10
N GLU A 39 -1.31 -42.49 -54.72
CA GLU A 39 -2.58 -41.84 -55.10
C GLU A 39 -2.95 -42.26 -56.55
N PRO A 40 -4.16 -41.92 -57.09
CA PRO A 40 -4.19 -40.78 -58.02
C PRO A 40 -5.47 -39.90 -58.01
N ALA A 41 -5.26 -38.67 -58.51
CA ALA A 41 -6.10 -37.46 -58.57
C ALA A 41 -6.97 -37.34 -59.88
N PRO A 42 -7.32 -36.14 -60.44
CA PRO A 42 -8.25 -35.02 -60.08
C PRO A 42 -9.23 -34.69 -61.28
N PRO A 43 -9.68 -33.45 -61.67
CA PRO A 43 -10.18 -32.19 -61.02
C PRO A 43 -11.55 -31.64 -61.60
N ALA A 44 -12.18 -30.59 -61.01
CA ALA A 44 -12.85 -29.42 -61.68
C ALA A 44 -13.82 -28.59 -60.77
N LYS A 45 -13.87 -27.25 -60.93
CA LYS A 45 -14.91 -26.28 -60.46
C LYS A 45 -15.93 -26.03 -61.61
N PRO A 46 -17.25 -25.69 -61.44
CA PRO A 46 -17.76 -24.45 -60.78
C PRO A 46 -19.20 -24.47 -60.13
N SER A 47 -19.63 -23.32 -59.56
CA SER A 47 -21.01 -22.79 -59.34
C SER A 47 -21.77 -22.89 -57.97
N SER A 48 -22.02 -21.70 -57.38
CA SER A 48 -23.17 -21.12 -56.64
C SER A 48 -24.09 -21.88 -55.63
N SER A 49 -24.18 -21.27 -54.42
CA SER A 49 -25.38 -20.88 -53.62
C SER A 49 -26.06 -21.82 -52.58
N LYS A 50 -26.42 -21.19 -51.43
CA LYS A 50 -27.32 -21.58 -50.30
C LYS A 50 -26.79 -22.64 -49.31
N GLY A 51 -26.91 -22.50 -47.99
CA GLY A 51 -27.56 -21.51 -47.13
C GLY A 51 -27.35 -21.85 -45.64
N LYS A 52 -27.47 -20.81 -44.79
CA LYS A 52 -27.52 -20.82 -43.32
C LYS A 52 -28.44 -21.91 -42.74
N LYS A 53 -28.00 -22.56 -41.65
CA LYS A 53 -28.77 -22.72 -40.39
C LYS A 53 -27.98 -23.55 -39.38
N LYS A 54 -27.37 -22.91 -38.38
CA LYS A 54 -27.05 -23.54 -37.11
C LYS A 54 -26.86 -22.47 -36.02
N ASP A 55 -27.94 -21.76 -35.69
CA ASP A 55 -27.97 -20.91 -34.48
C ASP A 55 -29.39 -20.70 -33.92
N ASP A 56 -30.31 -21.65 -34.15
CA ASP A 56 -31.73 -21.56 -33.70
C ASP A 56 -32.08 -22.62 -32.63
N LYS A 57 -31.10 -23.15 -31.89
CA LYS A 57 -31.36 -24.28 -30.96
C LYS A 57 -30.77 -24.11 -29.56
N LYS A 58 -30.89 -22.89 -29.04
CA LYS A 58 -30.61 -22.54 -27.63
C LYS A 58 -31.68 -21.65 -27.00
N ASP A 59 -32.86 -21.56 -27.62
CA ASP A 59 -34.00 -20.77 -27.12
C ASP A 59 -34.98 -21.61 -26.26
N ASP A 60 -34.83 -22.95 -26.20
CA ASP A 60 -35.76 -23.87 -25.50
C ASP A 60 -35.52 -24.02 -23.97
N ASP A 61 -34.58 -23.27 -23.39
CA ASP A 61 -34.27 -23.30 -21.94
C ASP A 61 -34.56 -21.95 -21.24
N LEU A 62 -35.37 -21.09 -21.85
CA LEU A 62 -35.87 -19.85 -21.24
C LEU A 62 -37.18 -20.16 -20.49
N SER A 63 -37.31 -19.70 -19.25
CA SER A 63 -38.59 -19.82 -18.51
C SER A 63 -39.70 -19.06 -19.25
N GLU A 64 -40.96 -19.45 -19.07
CA GLU A 64 -42.11 -18.73 -19.68
C GLU A 64 -42.11 -17.24 -19.34
N GLU A 65 -41.62 -16.87 -18.15
CA GLU A 65 -41.44 -15.48 -17.72
C GLU A 65 -40.36 -14.74 -18.53
N ASP A 66 -39.25 -15.41 -18.87
CA ASP A 66 -38.17 -14.81 -19.67
C ASP A 66 -38.58 -14.62 -21.15
N LEU A 67 -39.39 -15.56 -21.69
CA LEU A 67 -39.96 -15.44 -23.04
C LEU A 67 -40.96 -14.27 -23.11
N ALA A 68 -41.84 -14.14 -22.13
CA ALA A 68 -42.75 -13.01 -22.03
C ALA A 68 -42.00 -11.67 -21.94
N LEU A 69 -40.90 -11.61 -21.17
CA LEU A 69 -40.05 -10.44 -21.07
C LEU A 69 -39.37 -10.09 -22.40
N LYS A 70 -38.88 -11.10 -23.14
CA LYS A 70 -38.31 -10.92 -24.48
C LYS A 70 -39.34 -10.34 -25.45
N GLU A 71 -40.53 -10.93 -25.52
CA GLU A 71 -41.62 -10.46 -26.39
C GLU A 71 -42.06 -9.04 -26.05
N GLN A 72 -42.13 -8.71 -24.75
CA GLN A 72 -42.49 -7.37 -24.29
C GLN A 72 -41.42 -6.33 -24.66
N LEU A 73 -40.13 -6.66 -24.53
CA LEU A 73 -39.03 -5.79 -24.95
C LEU A 73 -38.98 -5.60 -26.47
N GLU A 74 -39.19 -6.66 -27.24
CA GLU A 74 -39.30 -6.58 -28.71
C GLU A 74 -40.47 -5.68 -29.13
N LEU A 75 -41.61 -5.80 -28.45
CA LEU A 75 -42.77 -4.93 -28.66
C LEU A 75 -42.45 -3.47 -28.35
N TYR A 76 -41.70 -3.18 -27.29
CA TYR A 76 -41.25 -1.82 -26.99
C TYR A 76 -40.29 -1.27 -28.04
N VAL A 77 -39.40 -2.08 -28.61
CA VAL A 77 -38.52 -1.67 -29.71
C VAL A 77 -39.33 -1.29 -30.95
N VAL A 78 -40.36 -2.06 -31.28
CA VAL A 78 -41.26 -1.76 -32.42
C VAL A 78 -42.06 -0.49 -32.16
N ARG A 79 -42.66 -0.36 -30.97
CA ARG A 79 -43.44 0.84 -30.58
C ARG A 79 -42.59 2.09 -30.41
N ALA A 80 -41.29 1.93 -30.12
CA ALA A 80 -40.35 3.05 -30.09
C ALA A 80 -40.06 3.60 -31.49
N GLN A 81 -40.39 2.87 -32.57
CA GLN A 81 -40.25 3.32 -33.96
C GLN A 81 -41.57 3.85 -34.56
N ASP A 82 -42.63 3.92 -33.75
CA ASP A 82 -43.95 4.33 -34.21
C ASP A 82 -44.01 5.83 -34.55
N VAL A 83 -45.00 6.22 -35.36
CA VAL A 83 -45.13 7.59 -35.88
C VAL A 83 -45.71 8.54 -34.82
N ASP A 84 -46.44 8.01 -33.84
CA ASP A 84 -47.03 8.79 -32.75
C ASP A 84 -46.02 9.06 -31.61
N PRO A 85 -45.65 10.32 -31.35
CA PRO A 85 -44.72 10.67 -30.28
C PRO A 85 -45.21 10.27 -28.88
N GLY A 86 -46.53 10.15 -28.66
CA GLY A 86 -47.08 9.71 -27.37
C GLY A 86 -46.79 8.23 -27.08
N VAL A 87 -47.00 7.36 -28.08
CA VAL A 87 -46.70 5.92 -28.00
C VAL A 87 -45.20 5.69 -27.89
N GLN A 88 -44.42 6.46 -28.65
CA GLN A 88 -42.96 6.42 -28.59
C GLN A 88 -42.42 6.76 -27.20
N ARG A 89 -42.95 7.82 -26.57
CA ARG A 89 -42.56 8.22 -25.20
C ARG A 89 -42.84 7.10 -24.21
N LEU A 90 -44.06 6.55 -24.23
CA LEU A 90 -44.48 5.51 -23.31
C LEU A 90 -43.64 4.23 -23.46
N ALA A 91 -43.30 3.86 -24.70
CA ALA A 91 -42.45 2.71 -24.99
C ALA A 91 -41.02 2.90 -24.45
N LEU A 92 -40.43 4.08 -24.65
CA LEU A 92 -39.08 4.41 -24.15
C LEU A 92 -39.03 4.50 -22.62
N GLU A 93 -40.03 5.12 -21.99
CA GLU A 93 -40.13 5.19 -20.52
C GLU A 93 -40.32 3.79 -19.90
N SER A 94 -41.16 2.95 -20.49
CA SER A 94 -41.38 1.57 -20.04
C SER A 94 -40.11 0.73 -20.20
N MET A 95 -39.43 0.85 -21.34
CA MET A 95 -38.16 0.16 -21.59
C MET A 95 -37.07 0.59 -20.58
N ARG A 96 -36.98 1.89 -20.31
CA ARG A 96 -36.08 2.45 -19.28
C ARG A 96 -36.36 1.88 -17.89
N GLN A 97 -37.63 1.78 -17.50
CA GLN A 97 -38.01 1.26 -16.19
C GLN A 97 -37.65 -0.22 -16.04
N GLU A 98 -37.90 -1.04 -17.07
CA GLU A 98 -37.54 -2.47 -17.06
C GLU A 98 -36.02 -2.70 -17.00
N ILE A 99 -35.25 -1.93 -17.78
CA ILE A 99 -33.78 -2.00 -17.75
C ILE A 99 -33.25 -1.62 -16.36
N ARG A 100 -33.75 -0.52 -15.76
CA ARG A 100 -33.32 -0.08 -14.42
C ARG A 100 -33.66 -1.10 -13.34
N SER A 101 -34.89 -1.62 -13.36
CA SER A 101 -35.34 -2.65 -12.43
C SER A 101 -34.42 -3.87 -12.47
N ALA A 102 -34.10 -4.36 -13.68
CA ALA A 102 -33.25 -5.52 -13.85
C ALA A 102 -31.76 -5.27 -13.55
N THR A 103 -31.25 -4.06 -13.79
CA THR A 103 -29.83 -3.71 -13.58
C THR A 103 -29.52 -3.40 -12.11
N SER A 104 -30.53 -3.20 -11.26
CA SER A 104 -30.36 -3.11 -9.81
C SER A 104 -29.88 -4.42 -9.16
N SER A 105 -29.98 -5.54 -9.88
CA SER A 105 -29.55 -6.85 -9.40
C SER A 105 -28.07 -7.08 -9.74
N MET A 106 -27.23 -7.10 -8.70
CA MET A 106 -25.75 -7.24 -8.74
C MET A 106 -25.25 -8.63 -9.21
N THR A 107 -26.04 -9.36 -10.02
CA THR A 107 -25.71 -10.73 -10.46
C THR A 107 -25.88 -10.88 -11.95
N SER A 108 -24.76 -10.85 -12.68
CA SER A 108 -24.61 -11.11 -14.12
C SER A 108 -25.34 -10.13 -15.06
N VAL A 109 -24.85 -10.03 -16.31
CA VAL A 109 -25.44 -9.19 -17.36
C VAL A 109 -26.97 -9.34 -17.38
N PRO A 110 -27.73 -8.27 -17.08
CA PRO A 110 -29.18 -8.32 -16.98
C PRO A 110 -29.83 -8.94 -18.22
N LYS A 111 -30.80 -9.83 -18.01
CA LYS A 111 -31.52 -10.50 -19.11
C LYS A 111 -32.12 -9.51 -20.13
N PRO A 112 -32.68 -8.34 -19.73
CA PRO A 112 -33.13 -7.33 -20.69
C PRO A 112 -32.05 -6.88 -21.67
N LEU A 113 -30.80 -6.72 -21.22
CA LEU A 113 -29.70 -6.35 -22.12
C LEU A 113 -29.39 -7.46 -23.13
N LYS A 114 -29.47 -8.74 -22.72
CA LYS A 114 -29.28 -9.88 -23.63
C LYS A 114 -30.36 -9.92 -24.72
N PHE A 115 -31.62 -9.66 -24.37
CA PHE A 115 -32.73 -9.67 -25.32
C PHE A 115 -32.73 -8.45 -26.25
N LEU A 116 -32.23 -7.30 -25.79
CA LEU A 116 -32.10 -6.10 -26.63
C LEU A 116 -30.87 -6.12 -27.55
N ARG A 117 -29.95 -7.07 -27.38
CA ARG A 117 -28.74 -7.26 -28.21
C ARG A 117 -28.99 -7.25 -29.72
N PRO A 118 -29.94 -8.05 -30.26
CA PRO A 118 -30.16 -8.11 -31.71
C PRO A 118 -30.74 -6.80 -32.27
N HIS A 119 -31.36 -5.99 -31.41
CA HIS A 119 -32.08 -4.78 -31.78
C HIS A 119 -31.24 -3.49 -31.67
N TYR A 120 -30.01 -3.57 -31.15
CA TYR A 120 -29.13 -2.41 -30.99
C TYR A 120 -28.85 -1.70 -32.33
N GLY A 121 -28.53 -2.46 -33.38
CA GLY A 121 -28.29 -1.90 -34.72
C GLY A 121 -29.50 -1.17 -35.31
N THR A 122 -30.70 -1.72 -35.11
CA THR A 122 -31.96 -1.07 -35.53
C THR A 122 -32.23 0.22 -34.77
N LEU A 123 -32.06 0.22 -33.45
CA LEU A 123 -32.24 1.42 -32.62
C LEU A 123 -31.23 2.52 -32.96
N LYS A 124 -29.97 2.15 -33.24
CA LYS A 124 -28.92 3.08 -33.69
C LYS A 124 -29.27 3.73 -35.03
N SER A 125 -29.70 2.95 -36.02
CA SER A 125 -30.12 3.48 -37.32
C SER A 125 -31.33 4.42 -37.20
N TYR A 126 -32.26 4.11 -36.29
CA TYR A 126 -33.43 4.94 -36.06
C TYR A 126 -33.09 6.26 -35.35
N TYR A 127 -32.15 6.22 -34.41
CA TYR A 127 -31.65 7.43 -33.73
C TYR A 127 -31.09 8.48 -34.69
N GLU A 128 -30.40 8.04 -35.76
CA GLU A 128 -29.87 8.95 -36.80
C GLU A 128 -30.99 9.65 -37.59
N THR A 129 -32.14 9.00 -37.75
CA THR A 129 -33.30 9.55 -38.47
C THR A 129 -34.21 10.46 -37.63
N MET A 130 -34.02 10.47 -36.30
CA MET A 130 -34.84 11.26 -35.38
C MET A 130 -34.49 12.75 -35.38
N PRO A 131 -35.50 13.65 -35.37
CA PRO A 131 -35.29 15.08 -35.12
C PRO A 131 -34.82 15.32 -33.68
N GLU A 132 -34.11 16.42 -33.44
CA GLU A 132 -33.76 16.85 -32.08
C GLU A 132 -35.02 17.13 -31.26
N SER A 133 -35.27 16.26 -30.29
CA SER A 133 -36.42 16.29 -29.39
C SER A 133 -36.06 15.61 -28.06
N GLU A 134 -36.87 15.81 -27.02
CA GLU A 134 -36.74 15.10 -25.75
C GLU A 134 -36.70 13.57 -25.94
N LEU A 135 -37.44 13.06 -26.93
CA LEU A 135 -37.47 11.64 -27.28
C LEU A 135 -36.11 11.12 -27.79
N LYS A 136 -35.37 11.98 -28.51
CA LYS A 136 -34.02 11.66 -28.97
C LYS A 136 -33.05 11.57 -27.79
N LYS A 137 -33.20 12.44 -26.78
CA LYS A 137 -32.39 12.38 -25.54
C LYS A 137 -32.68 11.11 -24.74
N TYR A 138 -33.94 10.70 -24.61
CA TYR A 138 -34.29 9.44 -23.95
C TYR A 138 -33.79 8.21 -24.72
N MET A 139 -33.85 8.25 -26.05
CA MET A 139 -33.27 7.20 -26.88
C MET A 139 -31.75 7.13 -26.71
N ALA A 140 -31.06 8.28 -26.64
CA ALA A 140 -29.63 8.33 -26.38
C ALA A 140 -29.26 7.73 -25.01
N ASP A 141 -30.02 8.00 -23.95
CA ASP A 141 -29.79 7.37 -22.63
C ASP A 141 -29.96 5.84 -22.66
N ILE A 142 -30.90 5.33 -23.46
CA ILE A 142 -31.07 3.87 -23.60
C ILE A 142 -29.93 3.28 -24.43
N LEU A 143 -29.52 3.97 -25.51
CA LEU A 143 -28.40 3.56 -26.34
C LEU A 143 -27.07 3.58 -25.57
N SER A 144 -26.87 4.51 -24.63
CA SER A 144 -25.66 4.55 -23.79
C SER A 144 -25.58 3.33 -22.88
N VAL A 145 -26.69 2.93 -22.27
CA VAL A 145 -26.74 1.73 -21.41
C VAL A 145 -26.62 0.45 -22.24
N LEU A 146 -27.23 0.40 -23.42
CA LEU A 146 -27.08 -0.75 -24.32
C LEU A 146 -25.64 -0.89 -24.84
N ALA A 147 -24.94 0.24 -25.06
CA ALA A 147 -23.55 0.24 -25.51
C ALA A 147 -22.61 -0.51 -24.55
N LEU A 148 -22.94 -0.64 -23.25
CA LEU A 148 -22.18 -1.39 -22.24
C LEU A 148 -21.77 -2.80 -22.69
N THR A 149 -22.61 -3.46 -23.47
CA THR A 149 -22.41 -4.88 -23.85
C THR A 149 -22.41 -5.09 -25.36
N MET A 150 -22.68 -4.03 -26.13
CA MET A 150 -22.95 -4.10 -27.56
C MET A 150 -21.98 -3.26 -28.40
N SER A 151 -21.31 -2.27 -27.82
CA SER A 151 -20.33 -1.47 -28.55
C SER A 151 -19.08 -2.28 -28.84
N ALA A 152 -18.45 -2.04 -29.99
CA ALA A 152 -17.13 -2.62 -30.26
C ALA A 152 -16.11 -1.99 -29.29
N GLU A 153 -15.21 -2.82 -28.74
CA GLU A 153 -14.14 -2.33 -27.86
C GLU A 153 -13.40 -1.15 -28.54
N GLY A 154 -13.50 0.03 -27.93
CA GLY A 154 -12.84 1.26 -28.39
C GLY A 154 -13.72 2.27 -29.12
N GLU A 155 -14.98 1.98 -29.47
CA GLU A 155 -15.86 2.97 -30.12
C GLU A 155 -16.46 4.00 -29.14
N ARG A 156 -16.35 3.76 -27.82
CA ARG A 156 -16.74 4.68 -26.72
C ARG A 156 -18.15 5.24 -26.90
N GLU A 157 -19.04 4.38 -27.38
CA GLU A 157 -20.39 4.80 -27.76
C GLU A 157 -21.24 5.12 -26.52
N SER A 158 -20.95 4.51 -25.37
CA SER A 158 -21.71 4.77 -24.15
C SER A 158 -21.51 6.20 -23.66
N LEU A 159 -20.26 6.68 -23.65
CA LEU A 159 -19.94 8.06 -23.30
C LEU A 159 -20.48 9.06 -24.33
N ARG A 160 -20.35 8.77 -25.63
CA ARG A 160 -20.90 9.63 -26.68
C ARG A 160 -22.41 9.82 -26.58
N TYR A 161 -23.15 8.73 -26.41
CA TYR A 161 -24.61 8.81 -26.26
C TYR A 161 -25.02 9.43 -24.93
N ARG A 162 -24.20 9.31 -23.89
CA ARG A 162 -24.44 9.97 -22.61
C ARG A 162 -24.32 11.49 -22.70
N LEU A 163 -23.29 12.01 -23.39
CA LEU A 163 -23.14 13.45 -23.63
C LEU A 163 -24.28 14.02 -24.49
N LEU A 164 -24.86 13.21 -25.38
CA LEU A 164 -26.02 13.56 -26.20
C LEU A 164 -27.37 13.31 -25.51
N GLY A 165 -27.35 12.68 -24.33
CA GLY A 165 -28.51 12.16 -23.61
C GLY A 165 -29.23 13.19 -22.75
N SER A 166 -30.03 12.70 -21.82
CA SER A 166 -30.58 13.56 -20.76
C SER A 166 -29.60 13.55 -19.58
N GLU A 167 -29.27 14.74 -19.06
CA GLU A 167 -28.45 14.97 -17.86
C GLU A 167 -29.12 14.46 -16.56
N GLY A 168 -29.97 13.42 -16.63
CA GLY A 168 -30.56 12.79 -15.46
C GLY A 168 -29.53 12.06 -14.60
N ASP A 169 -29.88 11.72 -13.36
CA ASP A 169 -28.98 11.08 -12.40
C ASP A 169 -28.28 9.80 -12.95
N ILE A 170 -26.94 9.79 -12.92
CA ILE A 170 -26.08 8.70 -13.40
C ILE A 170 -26.33 7.41 -12.62
N GLY A 171 -26.58 7.53 -11.31
CA GLY A 171 -26.75 6.39 -10.41
C GLY A 171 -27.97 5.53 -10.71
N SER A 172 -28.94 6.10 -11.43
CA SER A 172 -30.23 5.45 -11.73
C SER A 172 -30.13 4.20 -12.60
N TRP A 173 -29.01 3.99 -13.29
CA TRP A 173 -28.78 2.84 -14.16
C TRP A 173 -27.94 1.73 -13.51
N GLY A 174 -27.47 1.93 -12.27
CA GLY A 174 -26.74 0.92 -11.49
C GLY A 174 -25.22 0.99 -11.63
N HIS A 175 -24.52 0.29 -10.72
CA HIS A 175 -23.07 0.37 -10.55
C HIS A 175 -22.24 -0.06 -11.78
N GLU A 176 -22.69 -1.09 -12.51
CA GLU A 176 -21.96 -1.58 -13.69
C GLU A 176 -21.91 -0.52 -14.80
N TYR A 177 -23.00 0.23 -14.99
CA TYR A 177 -23.04 1.33 -15.94
C TYR A 177 -22.07 2.44 -15.56
N VAL A 178 -22.10 2.87 -14.29
CA VAL A 178 -21.19 3.91 -13.78
C VAL A 178 -19.73 3.49 -13.92
N ARG A 179 -19.41 2.23 -13.62
CA ARG A 179 -18.05 1.70 -13.74
C ARG A 179 -17.55 1.69 -15.18
N ASN A 180 -18.38 1.27 -16.14
CA ASN A 180 -17.97 1.29 -17.55
C ASN A 180 -17.80 2.73 -18.06
N LEU A 181 -18.71 3.63 -17.68
CA LEU A 181 -18.59 5.05 -18.00
C LEU A 181 -17.29 5.64 -17.43
N ALA A 182 -16.95 5.36 -16.17
CA ALA A 182 -15.69 5.81 -15.57
C ALA A 182 -14.48 5.38 -16.41
N GLY A 183 -14.43 4.11 -16.82
CA GLY A 183 -13.35 3.60 -17.69
C GLY A 183 -13.32 4.23 -19.08
N GLU A 184 -14.46 4.49 -19.72
CA GLU A 184 -14.53 5.19 -21.01
C GLU A 184 -14.11 6.66 -20.88
N ILE A 185 -14.51 7.32 -19.78
CA ILE A 185 -14.15 8.72 -19.47
C ILE A 185 -12.65 8.87 -19.31
N ALA A 186 -12.00 7.98 -18.55
CA ALA A 186 -10.54 8.02 -18.38
C ALA A 186 -9.79 7.88 -19.71
N GLN A 187 -10.23 6.95 -20.56
CA GLN A 187 -9.64 6.76 -21.89
C GLN A 187 -9.93 7.93 -22.84
N GLU A 188 -11.10 8.59 -22.71
CA GLU A 188 -11.44 9.77 -23.49
C GLU A 188 -10.70 11.01 -23.01
N PHE A 189 -10.53 11.17 -21.70
CA PHE A 189 -9.75 12.23 -21.09
C PHE A 189 -8.30 12.21 -21.60
N GLN A 190 -7.62 11.06 -21.53
CA GLN A 190 -6.26 10.91 -22.05
C GLN A 190 -6.14 11.26 -23.55
N LYS A 191 -7.18 10.94 -24.34
CA LYS A 191 -7.21 11.28 -25.76
C LYS A 191 -7.44 12.77 -25.99
N ARG A 192 -8.43 13.38 -25.31
CA ARG A 192 -8.73 14.81 -25.43
C ARG A 192 -7.61 15.69 -24.90
N GLN A 193 -6.89 15.24 -23.88
CA GLN A 193 -5.69 15.90 -23.36
C GLN A 193 -4.55 15.89 -24.40
N GLY A 194 -4.39 14.78 -25.13
CA GLY A 194 -3.43 14.71 -26.26
C GLY A 194 -3.82 15.57 -27.48
N ASP A 195 -5.12 15.76 -27.70
CA ASP A 195 -5.69 16.52 -28.83
C ASP A 195 -6.04 17.99 -28.47
N ASP A 196 -5.78 18.44 -27.24
CA ASP A 196 -6.08 19.80 -26.72
C ASP A 196 -7.56 20.23 -26.88
N MET A 197 -8.49 19.29 -26.69
CA MET A 197 -9.94 19.51 -26.80
C MET A 197 -10.58 19.92 -25.45
N PRO A 198 -11.76 20.56 -25.44
CA PRO A 198 -12.43 20.93 -24.18
C PRO A 198 -12.79 19.71 -23.33
N ILE A 199 -12.48 19.80 -22.04
CA ILE A 199 -12.64 18.72 -21.04
C ILE A 199 -13.74 19.04 -20.03
N ASP A 200 -14.25 20.28 -20.00
CA ASP A 200 -15.21 20.75 -18.98
C ASP A 200 -16.45 19.84 -18.83
N GLU A 201 -17.05 19.41 -19.95
CA GLU A 201 -18.20 18.50 -19.95
C GLU A 201 -17.88 17.12 -19.34
N LEU A 202 -16.64 16.63 -19.50
CA LEU A 202 -16.19 15.39 -18.88
C LEU A 202 -16.00 15.56 -17.38
N MET A 203 -15.45 16.70 -16.94
CA MET A 203 -15.22 16.97 -15.52
C MET A 203 -16.52 17.08 -14.73
N GLU A 204 -17.57 17.69 -15.30
CA GLU A 204 -18.89 17.70 -14.67
C GLU A 204 -19.45 16.28 -14.49
N LEU A 205 -19.22 15.41 -15.48
CA LEU A 205 -19.63 14.01 -15.41
C LEU A 205 -18.81 13.23 -14.36
N VAL A 206 -17.49 13.46 -14.29
CA VAL A 206 -16.59 12.87 -13.28
C VAL A 206 -17.06 13.26 -11.88
N GLN A 207 -17.40 14.53 -11.64
CA GLN A 207 -17.86 14.98 -10.32
C GLN A 207 -19.14 14.27 -9.87
N GLN A 208 -20.09 14.07 -10.80
CA GLN A 208 -21.32 13.31 -10.51
C GLN A 208 -21.02 11.83 -10.21
N ILE A 209 -20.09 11.21 -10.96
CA ILE A 209 -19.67 9.81 -10.77
C ILE A 209 -18.98 9.62 -9.42
N VAL A 210 -18.04 10.50 -9.06
CA VAL A 210 -17.31 10.46 -7.78
C VAL A 210 -18.27 10.61 -6.60
N SER A 211 -19.20 11.58 -6.67
CA SER A 211 -20.26 11.77 -5.67
C SER A 211 -21.12 10.51 -5.49
N PHE A 212 -21.44 9.82 -6.59
CA PHE A 212 -22.19 8.57 -6.55
C PHE A 212 -21.38 7.42 -5.91
N HIS A 213 -20.13 7.23 -6.33
CA HIS A 213 -19.26 6.18 -5.80
C HIS A 213 -19.01 6.32 -4.30
N MET A 214 -18.75 7.53 -3.81
CA MET A 214 -18.55 7.79 -2.39
C MET A 214 -19.78 7.46 -1.54
N LYS A 215 -20.99 7.82 -2.00
CA LYS A 215 -22.25 7.49 -1.31
C LYS A 215 -22.54 6.00 -1.23
N HIS A 216 -22.00 5.20 -2.15
CA HIS A 216 -22.30 3.78 -2.26
C HIS A 216 -21.14 2.87 -1.79
N ASN A 217 -20.15 3.40 -1.07
CA ASN A 217 -18.97 2.65 -0.61
C ASN A 217 -18.12 2.03 -1.74
N ALA A 218 -18.00 2.74 -2.86
CA ALA A 218 -17.10 2.43 -3.95
C ALA A 218 -15.94 3.44 -3.97
N GLU A 219 -15.33 3.67 -2.81
CA GLU A 219 -14.25 4.65 -2.65
C GLU A 219 -13.01 4.34 -3.50
N PRO A 220 -12.56 3.07 -3.64
CA PRO A 220 -11.42 2.73 -4.49
C PRO A 220 -11.65 3.14 -5.95
N GLU A 221 -12.83 2.86 -6.50
CA GLU A 221 -13.16 3.21 -7.88
C GLU A 221 -13.21 4.73 -8.10
N ALA A 222 -13.68 5.48 -7.10
CA ALA A 222 -13.65 6.95 -7.16
C ALA A 222 -12.21 7.50 -7.16
N VAL A 223 -11.33 6.94 -6.34
CA VAL A 223 -9.92 7.34 -6.29
C VAL A 223 -9.22 7.00 -7.59
N ASP A 224 -9.41 5.79 -8.12
CA ASP A 224 -8.80 5.37 -9.40
C ASP A 224 -9.21 6.30 -10.56
N LEU A 225 -10.50 6.64 -10.65
CA LEU A 225 -10.98 7.57 -11.67
C LEU A 225 -10.33 8.96 -11.54
N LEU A 226 -10.23 9.50 -10.32
CA LEU A 226 -9.61 10.81 -10.09
C LEU A 226 -8.10 10.79 -10.34
N MET A 227 -7.43 9.66 -10.11
CA MET A 227 -6.03 9.48 -10.47
C MET A 227 -5.84 9.47 -11.98
N GLU A 228 -6.73 8.82 -12.74
CA GLU A 228 -6.67 8.79 -14.21
C GLU A 228 -7.00 10.14 -14.85
N VAL A 229 -7.81 10.96 -14.18
CA VAL A 229 -8.21 12.31 -14.62
C VAL A 229 -7.24 13.40 -14.08
N GLU A 230 -6.22 13.02 -13.32
CA GLU A 230 -5.20 13.91 -12.74
C GLU A 230 -5.78 15.02 -11.83
N ASP A 231 -6.99 14.84 -11.28
CA ASP A 231 -7.68 15.82 -10.43
C ASP A 231 -8.11 15.21 -9.08
N LEU A 232 -7.10 14.82 -8.30
CA LEU A 232 -7.32 14.21 -6.99
C LEU A 232 -7.85 15.21 -5.93
N ASP A 233 -7.75 16.52 -6.14
CA ASP A 233 -8.15 17.53 -5.15
C ASP A 233 -9.66 17.52 -4.89
N LEU A 234 -10.46 17.19 -5.91
CA LEU A 234 -11.91 17.00 -5.81
C LEU A 234 -12.31 15.95 -4.76
N LEU A 235 -11.41 15.01 -4.44
CA LEU A 235 -11.63 13.99 -3.43
C LEU A 235 -11.93 14.60 -2.05
N VAL A 236 -11.27 15.71 -1.70
CA VAL A 236 -11.38 16.33 -0.37
C VAL A 236 -12.81 16.84 -0.11
N GLU A 237 -13.53 17.27 -1.15
CA GLU A 237 -14.90 17.79 -1.05
C GLU A 237 -15.93 16.68 -0.83
N HIS A 238 -15.71 15.50 -1.41
CA HIS A 238 -16.67 14.40 -1.45
C HIS A 238 -16.48 13.34 -0.34
N VAL A 239 -15.42 13.43 0.46
CA VAL A 239 -15.17 12.49 1.55
C VAL A 239 -15.97 12.87 2.80
N ASP A 240 -16.63 11.85 3.37
CA ASP A 240 -17.41 11.89 4.61
C ASP A 240 -16.72 11.17 5.79
N SER A 241 -17.23 11.37 7.00
CA SER A 241 -16.69 10.80 8.25
C SER A 241 -16.77 9.27 8.33
N THR A 242 -17.62 8.64 7.51
CA THR A 242 -17.72 7.18 7.42
C THR A 242 -16.71 6.55 6.47
N ASN A 243 -16.27 7.31 5.47
CA ASN A 243 -15.53 6.79 4.32
C ASN A 243 -14.04 7.15 4.37
N TYR A 244 -13.67 8.27 5.02
CA TYR A 244 -12.29 8.79 5.00
C TYR A 244 -11.23 7.75 5.39
N LYS A 245 -11.50 6.90 6.38
CA LYS A 245 -10.54 5.86 6.81
C LYS A 245 -10.22 4.87 5.70
N ARG A 246 -11.23 4.47 4.91
CA ARG A 246 -11.06 3.52 3.80
C ARG A 246 -10.38 4.21 2.63
N THR A 247 -10.81 5.41 2.28
CA THR A 247 -10.23 6.22 1.21
C THR A 247 -8.73 6.47 1.46
N CYS A 248 -8.37 6.94 2.65
CA CYS A 248 -6.98 7.20 2.99
C CYS A 248 -6.13 5.92 3.08
N LEU A 249 -6.70 4.80 3.54
CA LEU A 249 -6.00 3.52 3.55
C LEU A 249 -5.70 3.06 2.11
N TYR A 250 -6.67 3.24 1.21
CA TYR A 250 -6.48 2.97 -0.21
C TYR A 250 -5.38 3.86 -0.80
N LEU A 251 -5.48 5.19 -0.66
CA LEU A 251 -4.45 6.15 -1.12
C LEU A 251 -3.06 5.81 -0.59
N THR A 252 -2.93 5.53 0.71
CA THR A 252 -1.65 5.17 1.33
C THR A 252 -1.10 3.87 0.73
N SER A 253 -1.96 2.89 0.45
CA SER A 253 -1.52 1.64 -0.18
C SER A 253 -1.14 1.83 -1.66
N SER A 254 -1.90 2.64 -2.39
CA SER A 254 -1.68 2.94 -3.81
C SER A 254 -0.41 3.77 -4.02
N SER A 255 -0.09 4.70 -3.10
CA SER A 255 1.15 5.50 -3.15
C SER A 255 2.42 4.67 -3.30
N ARG A 256 2.46 3.44 -2.75
CA ARG A 256 3.63 2.55 -2.83
C ARG A 256 3.86 1.97 -4.22
N PHE A 257 2.84 2.01 -5.06
CA PHE A 257 2.87 1.49 -6.43
C PHE A 257 2.98 2.61 -7.46
N LEU A 258 2.85 3.87 -7.04
CA LEU A 258 2.97 5.03 -7.91
C LEU A 258 4.43 5.46 -8.04
N PRO A 259 4.84 5.96 -9.23
CA PRO A 259 6.11 6.63 -9.38
C PRO A 259 6.06 8.01 -8.69
N SER A 260 7.21 8.51 -8.26
CA SER A 260 7.32 9.93 -7.91
C SER A 260 7.21 10.79 -9.18
N PRO A 261 6.36 11.83 -9.24
CA PRO A 261 5.80 12.63 -8.12
C PRO A 261 4.37 12.27 -7.65
N ASP A 262 3.66 11.36 -8.31
CA ASP A 262 2.24 11.08 -8.03
C ASP A 262 2.03 10.41 -6.67
N ASP A 263 3.03 9.65 -6.21
CA ASP A 263 3.10 9.10 -4.86
C ASP A 263 2.98 10.18 -3.77
N THR A 264 3.70 11.29 -3.94
CA THR A 264 3.70 12.41 -2.99
C THR A 264 2.38 13.18 -3.01
N LEU A 265 1.75 13.33 -4.18
CA LEU A 265 0.43 13.96 -4.31
C LEU A 265 -0.65 13.13 -3.61
N ALA A 266 -0.66 11.81 -3.83
CA ALA A 266 -1.59 10.91 -3.17
C ALA A 266 -1.46 10.95 -1.64
N LEU A 267 -0.21 11.04 -1.13
CA LEU A 267 0.05 11.18 0.30
C LEU A 267 -0.32 12.56 0.86
N ASP A 268 -0.10 13.64 0.09
CA ASP A 268 -0.49 15.02 0.46
C ASP A 268 -2.02 15.11 0.66
N ILE A 269 -2.77 14.54 -0.27
CA ILE A 269 -4.24 14.53 -0.21
C ILE A 269 -4.74 13.64 0.92
N ALA A 270 -4.12 12.48 1.15
CA ALA A 270 -4.43 11.64 2.29
C ALA A 270 -4.20 12.38 3.61
N TYR A 271 -3.12 13.17 3.72
CA TYR A 271 -2.84 14.02 4.87
C TYR A 271 -3.93 15.10 5.05
N THR A 272 -4.29 15.83 4.00
CA THR A 272 -5.34 16.86 4.05
C THR A 272 -6.69 16.28 4.49
N ILE A 273 -7.05 15.07 4.01
CA ILE A 273 -8.27 14.39 4.44
C ILE A 273 -8.19 14.05 5.94
N TYR A 274 -7.08 13.49 6.44
CA TYR A 274 -6.96 13.19 7.86
C TYR A 274 -7.00 14.44 8.75
N MET A 275 -6.40 15.55 8.32
CA MET A 275 -6.48 16.84 9.00
C MET A 275 -7.92 17.37 9.05
N LYS A 276 -8.68 17.25 7.96
CA LYS A 276 -10.10 17.66 7.90
C LYS A 276 -10.98 16.91 8.91
N PHE A 277 -10.66 15.66 9.21
CA PHE A 277 -11.42 14.82 10.16
C PHE A 277 -10.80 14.74 11.56
N GLU A 278 -9.79 15.56 11.85
CA GLU A 278 -9.09 15.62 13.16
C GLU A 278 -8.48 14.27 13.60
N ASP A 279 -8.20 13.34 12.67
CA ASP A 279 -7.44 12.12 12.97
C ASP A 279 -5.93 12.39 12.87
N LEU A 280 -5.46 13.14 13.86
CA LEU A 280 -4.12 13.72 13.94
C LEU A 280 -3.01 12.65 14.03
N ALA A 281 -3.28 11.51 14.68
CA ALA A 281 -2.31 10.42 14.79
C ALA A 281 -2.04 9.75 13.43
N SER A 282 -3.09 9.53 12.64
CA SER A 282 -2.96 9.02 11.27
C SER A 282 -2.32 10.05 10.34
N ALA A 283 -2.67 11.33 10.49
CA ALA A 283 -2.05 12.43 9.76
C ALA A 283 -0.55 12.51 10.01
N LEU A 284 -0.11 12.43 11.27
CA LEU A 284 1.31 12.45 11.65
C LEU A 284 2.08 11.31 10.98
N ARG A 285 1.51 10.10 10.95
CA ARG A 285 2.17 8.95 10.31
C ARG A 285 2.42 9.18 8.82
N ILE A 286 1.49 9.84 8.13
CA ILE A 286 1.64 10.17 6.70
C ILE A 286 2.60 11.34 6.51
N ALA A 287 2.53 12.35 7.36
CA ALA A 287 3.48 13.46 7.36
C ALA A 287 4.93 12.98 7.49
N LEU A 288 5.19 11.97 8.34
CA LEU A 288 6.52 11.36 8.48
C LEU A 288 6.96 10.57 7.24
N LEU A 289 6.03 10.06 6.43
CA LEU A 289 6.34 9.38 5.17
C LEU A 289 6.73 10.38 4.05
N LEU A 290 6.30 11.64 4.19
CA LEU A 290 6.57 12.72 3.24
C LEU A 290 7.92 13.40 3.55
N ASP A 291 9.04 12.78 3.16
CA ASP A 291 10.40 13.21 3.52
C ASP A 291 10.66 14.72 3.35
N ASN A 292 10.31 15.30 2.20
CA ASN A 292 10.65 16.71 1.87
C ASN A 292 9.80 17.78 2.58
N LYS A 293 8.59 17.45 3.04
CA LYS A 293 7.65 18.40 3.68
C LYS A 293 7.29 18.00 5.12
N SER A 294 7.86 16.91 5.61
CA SER A 294 7.56 16.30 6.90
C SER A 294 7.56 17.31 8.05
N ILE A 295 8.58 18.17 8.14
CA ILE A 295 8.70 19.16 9.22
C ILE A 295 7.50 20.13 9.24
N GLN A 296 7.06 20.62 8.07
CA GLN A 296 5.96 21.59 8.01
C GLN A 296 4.61 20.94 8.34
N TYR A 297 4.34 19.75 7.79
CA TYR A 297 3.11 19.02 8.09
C TYR A 297 3.05 18.58 9.56
N VAL A 298 4.17 18.15 10.13
CA VAL A 298 4.24 17.83 11.55
C VAL A 298 3.93 19.08 12.37
N LYS A 299 4.53 20.24 12.08
CA LYS A 299 4.20 21.50 12.78
C LYS A 299 2.70 21.80 12.71
N GLN A 300 2.07 21.64 11.56
CA GLN A 300 0.62 21.83 11.39
C GLN A 300 -0.20 20.88 12.28
N VAL A 301 0.15 19.59 12.37
CA VAL A 301 -0.52 18.62 13.26
C VAL A 301 -0.40 19.04 14.72
N TYR A 302 0.77 19.54 15.13
CA TYR A 302 0.99 20.04 16.49
C TYR A 302 0.19 21.30 16.79
N THR A 303 0.08 22.23 15.83
CA THR A 303 -0.74 23.45 15.99
C THR A 303 -2.24 23.17 16.01
N ALA A 304 -2.68 22.08 15.37
CA ALA A 304 -4.09 21.69 15.33
C ALA A 304 -4.57 21.06 16.65
N THR A 305 -3.66 20.71 17.56
CA THR A 305 -3.98 20.03 18.82
C THR A 305 -3.64 20.92 20.01
N ASP A 306 -4.55 21.09 20.96
CA ASP A 306 -4.25 21.75 22.24
C ASP A 306 -3.99 20.76 23.38
N ASP A 307 -4.31 19.48 23.19
CA ASP A 307 -4.12 18.44 24.20
C ASP A 307 -2.64 18.07 24.38
N LEU A 308 -2.12 18.37 25.56
CA LEU A 308 -0.76 18.05 25.97
C LEU A 308 -0.45 16.54 25.95
N VAL A 309 -1.42 15.68 26.25
CA VAL A 309 -1.19 14.22 26.27
C VAL A 309 -0.95 13.69 24.85
N LEU A 310 -1.74 14.15 23.89
CA LEU A 310 -1.54 13.82 22.48
C LEU A 310 -0.21 14.38 21.94
N LYS A 311 0.15 15.62 22.29
CA LYS A 311 1.47 16.19 21.94
C LYS A 311 2.63 15.34 22.47
N LYS A 312 2.52 14.81 23.69
CA LYS A 312 3.51 13.87 24.24
C LYS A 312 3.59 12.59 23.41
N GLN A 313 2.45 12.00 23.05
CA GLN A 313 2.41 10.79 22.21
C GLN A 313 3.03 11.01 20.83
N PHE A 314 2.73 12.14 20.18
CA PHE A 314 3.35 12.52 18.91
C PHE A 314 4.85 12.69 19.03
N SER A 315 5.32 13.30 20.13
CA SER A 315 6.73 13.51 20.39
C SER A 315 7.48 12.18 20.53
N TYR A 316 6.90 11.17 21.20
CA TYR A 316 7.48 9.83 21.24
C TYR A 316 7.54 9.15 19.86
N ILE A 317 6.54 9.37 18.98
CA ILE A 317 6.55 8.80 17.63
C ILE A 317 7.68 9.42 16.79
N ILE A 318 7.86 10.74 16.88
CA ILE A 318 8.92 11.49 16.19
C ILE A 318 10.30 11.09 16.72
N ALA A 319 10.44 11.00 18.04
CA ALA A 319 11.67 10.58 18.68
C ALA A 319 12.13 9.19 18.20
N ARG A 320 11.18 8.27 17.98
CA ARG A 320 11.47 6.95 17.38
C ARG A 320 11.77 6.99 15.90
N HIS A 321 11.18 7.93 15.16
CA HIS A 321 11.52 8.15 13.75
C HIS A 321 12.95 8.73 13.60
N GLY A 322 13.49 9.34 14.66
CA GLY A 322 14.82 9.96 14.64
C GLY A 322 14.84 11.31 13.92
N LEU A 323 13.67 11.94 13.74
CA LEU A 323 13.58 13.25 13.12
C LEU A 323 13.96 14.32 14.15
N ALA A 324 14.98 15.09 13.80
CA ALA A 324 15.47 16.21 14.59
C ALA A 324 14.49 17.39 14.47
N MET A 325 13.52 17.48 15.37
CA MET A 325 12.60 18.61 15.43
C MET A 325 12.97 19.52 16.60
N GLU A 326 13.13 20.80 16.30
CA GLU A 326 13.10 21.86 17.29
C GLU A 326 11.63 22.22 17.54
N ILE A 327 11.26 22.23 18.82
CA ILE A 327 9.91 22.62 19.23
C ILE A 327 9.90 24.14 19.38
N ASP A 328 9.25 24.81 18.45
CA ASP A 328 9.09 26.27 18.42
C ASP A 328 7.90 26.73 19.28
N ASP A 329 7.82 28.04 19.54
CA ASP A 329 6.74 28.70 20.30
C ASP A 329 5.35 28.50 19.66
N GLU A 330 5.30 28.16 18.38
CA GLU A 330 4.06 27.82 17.66
C GLU A 330 3.46 26.47 18.09
N ILE A 331 4.30 25.54 18.59
CA ILE A 331 3.88 24.19 18.98
C ILE A 331 3.41 24.15 20.45
N ALA A 332 4.07 24.93 21.31
CA ALA A 332 3.72 25.08 22.71
C ALA A 332 4.01 26.51 23.16
N ALA A 333 2.98 27.23 23.59
CA ALA A 333 3.10 28.60 24.09
C ALA A 333 3.69 28.67 25.51
N ASP A 334 3.57 27.58 26.29
CA ASP A 334 4.12 27.46 27.63
C ASP A 334 5.54 26.87 27.58
N GLU A 335 6.53 27.64 28.07
CA GLU A 335 7.95 27.24 28.09
C GLU A 335 8.20 25.90 28.81
N ASN A 336 7.44 25.62 29.88
CA ASN A 336 7.55 24.35 30.61
C ASN A 336 7.14 23.14 29.75
N ASP A 337 6.11 23.30 28.92
CA ASP A 337 5.63 22.23 28.05
C ASP A 337 6.56 22.05 26.85
N LYS A 338 7.14 23.15 26.36
CA LYS A 338 8.18 23.15 25.31
C LYS A 338 9.43 22.39 25.76
N GLU A 339 9.96 22.69 26.94
CA GLU A 339 11.10 21.96 27.52
C GLU A 339 10.77 20.48 27.67
N MET A 340 9.59 20.14 28.21
CA MET A 340 9.19 18.75 28.40
C MET A 340 9.04 17.97 27.09
N LEU A 341 8.47 18.58 26.05
CA LEU A 341 8.32 17.93 24.76
C LEU A 341 9.68 17.81 24.06
N GLN A 342 10.56 18.79 24.20
CA GLN A 342 11.91 18.75 23.62
C GLN A 342 12.74 17.63 24.27
N GLU A 343 12.65 17.45 25.59
CA GLU A 343 13.24 16.32 26.30
C GLU A 343 12.76 14.96 25.77
N ILE A 344 11.47 14.87 25.39
CA ILE A 344 10.89 13.64 24.82
C ILE A 344 11.41 13.40 23.40
N VAL A 345 11.42 14.43 22.54
CA VAL A 345 11.95 14.34 21.17
C VAL A 345 13.42 13.94 21.17
N ASN A 346 14.18 14.46 22.13
CA ASN A 346 15.60 14.18 22.30
C ASN A 346 15.89 12.82 22.98
N ASN A 347 14.86 12.06 23.37
CA ASN A 347 14.96 10.77 24.06
C ASN A 347 15.75 10.80 25.39
N THR A 348 15.80 11.94 26.09
CA THR A 348 16.61 12.09 27.32
C THR A 348 16.18 11.12 28.43
N LYS A 349 14.89 10.79 28.50
CA LYS A 349 14.30 9.88 29.51
C LYS A 349 14.20 8.42 29.07
N LEU A 350 14.80 8.06 27.92
CA LEU A 350 14.69 6.71 27.36
C LEU A 350 15.32 5.65 28.28
N SER A 351 16.48 5.96 28.87
CA SER A 351 17.18 5.09 29.83
C SER A 351 16.35 4.82 31.09
N GLU A 352 15.76 5.87 31.68
CA GLU A 352 14.89 5.75 32.87
C GLU A 352 13.65 4.89 32.58
N GLY A 353 13.02 5.11 31.42
CA GLY A 353 11.87 4.31 30.97
C GLY A 353 12.23 2.84 30.77
N TYR A 354 13.37 2.56 30.13
CA TYR A 354 13.86 1.20 29.92
C TYR A 354 14.16 0.47 31.23
N LEU A 355 14.83 1.12 32.19
CA LEU A 355 15.12 0.56 33.51
C LEU A 355 13.85 0.36 34.36
N THR A 356 12.84 1.22 34.20
CA THR A 356 11.55 1.04 34.87
C THR A 356 10.82 -0.18 34.33
N LEU A 357 10.76 -0.34 33.01
CA LEU A 357 10.20 -1.54 32.39
C LEU A 357 10.93 -2.81 32.82
N ALA A 358 12.26 -2.77 32.87
CA ALA A 358 13.08 -3.89 33.32
C ALA A 358 12.81 -4.28 34.79
N ARG A 359 12.55 -3.29 35.65
CA ARG A 359 12.11 -3.52 37.04
C ARG A 359 10.73 -4.17 37.10
N ASP A 360 9.79 -3.68 36.31
CA ASP A 360 8.40 -4.18 36.28
C ASP A 360 8.30 -5.63 35.76
N ILE A 361 9.17 -6.02 34.81
CA ILE A 361 9.24 -7.39 34.28
C ILE A 361 10.14 -8.29 35.18
N GLU A 362 10.76 -7.74 36.23
CA GLU A 362 11.65 -8.44 37.16
C GLU A 362 12.90 -9.06 36.48
N VAL A 363 13.45 -8.40 35.44
CA VAL A 363 14.60 -8.90 34.65
C VAL A 363 15.91 -8.13 34.95
N MET A 364 15.91 -7.28 35.99
CA MET A 364 17.06 -6.43 36.33
C MET A 364 18.34 -7.20 36.73
N GLU A 365 18.23 -8.48 37.08
CA GLU A 365 19.42 -9.25 37.43
C GLU A 365 20.31 -9.49 36.21
N ALA A 366 21.52 -8.93 36.23
CA ALA A 366 22.51 -9.13 35.19
C ALA A 366 22.79 -10.63 35.00
N LYS A 367 22.61 -11.12 33.78
CA LYS A 367 22.86 -12.53 33.45
C LYS A 367 24.31 -12.70 33.06
N SER A 368 24.93 -13.78 33.53
CA SER A 368 26.27 -14.12 33.07
C SER A 368 26.19 -14.86 31.73
N PRO A 369 27.23 -14.80 30.88
CA PRO A 369 27.29 -15.63 29.68
C PRO A 369 27.19 -17.13 29.99
N GLU A 370 27.63 -17.57 31.17
CA GLU A 370 27.59 -18.96 31.61
C GLU A 370 26.15 -19.48 31.80
N ASP A 371 25.25 -18.62 32.30
CA ASP A 371 23.82 -18.92 32.47
C ASP A 371 23.12 -19.20 31.12
N ILE A 372 23.70 -18.69 30.02
CA ILE A 372 23.12 -18.71 28.67
C ILE A 372 23.75 -19.81 27.83
N TYR A 373 25.08 -19.92 27.87
CA TYR A 373 25.79 -20.97 27.16
C TYR A 373 25.39 -22.37 27.64
N LYS A 374 24.79 -22.48 28.84
CA LYS A 374 24.42 -23.76 29.45
C LYS A 374 25.57 -24.75 29.27
N VAL A 375 26.77 -24.35 29.71
CA VAL A 375 28.05 -25.03 29.41
C VAL A 375 27.99 -26.56 29.63
N HIS A 376 27.25 -26.99 30.64
CA HIS A 376 26.92 -28.40 30.95
C HIS A 376 26.16 -29.19 29.85
N LEU A 377 25.54 -28.56 28.86
CA LEU A 377 24.92 -29.23 27.69
C LEU A 377 25.93 -29.47 26.56
N ILE A 378 27.05 -28.74 26.55
CA ILE A 378 28.03 -28.74 25.46
C ILE A 378 29.11 -29.82 25.69
N ASP A 379 29.46 -30.10 26.95
CA ASP A 379 30.46 -31.12 27.32
C ASP A 379 30.05 -32.58 27.00
N GLY A 380 28.79 -32.83 26.64
CA GLY A 380 28.26 -34.18 26.36
C GLY A 380 28.53 -34.73 24.95
N ARG A 381 29.05 -33.93 24.02
CA ARG A 381 29.41 -34.39 22.67
C ARG A 381 30.86 -34.05 22.38
N GLY A 382 31.73 -35.05 22.55
CA GLY A 382 33.19 -34.95 22.45
C GLY A 382 33.72 -34.32 21.15
N ALA A 383 33.80 -32.99 21.12
CA ALA A 383 34.55 -32.23 20.13
C ALA A 383 35.07 -30.91 20.73
N SER A 384 36.40 -30.75 20.66
CA SER A 384 37.18 -29.49 20.72
C SER A 384 37.71 -28.98 22.07
N SER A 385 38.59 -29.73 22.72
CA SER A 385 39.59 -29.19 23.66
C SER A 385 40.75 -28.43 22.98
N SER A 386 40.45 -27.62 21.95
CA SER A 386 41.42 -26.67 21.39
C SER A 386 40.76 -25.40 20.82
N LEU A 387 39.72 -24.90 21.47
CA LEU A 387 39.25 -23.55 21.18
C LEU A 387 40.26 -22.55 21.77
N ASP A 388 40.75 -21.64 20.94
CA ASP A 388 41.66 -20.56 21.33
C ASP A 388 41.00 -19.72 22.44
N SER A 389 41.57 -19.77 23.65
CA SER A 389 41.03 -19.09 24.84
C SER A 389 40.79 -17.59 24.59
N ALA A 390 41.60 -16.95 23.74
CA ALA A 390 41.40 -15.55 23.37
C ALA A 390 40.11 -15.31 22.57
N ARG A 391 39.72 -16.26 21.70
CA ARG A 391 38.47 -16.18 20.91
C ARG A 391 37.24 -16.48 21.76
N GLN A 392 37.37 -17.39 22.73
CA GLN A 392 36.31 -17.68 23.69
C GLN A 392 36.03 -16.47 24.61
N ASN A 393 37.07 -15.80 25.10
CA ASN A 393 36.92 -14.59 25.91
C ASN A 393 36.26 -13.44 25.12
N LEU A 394 36.59 -13.30 23.83
CA LEU A 394 35.92 -12.35 22.94
C LEU A 394 34.44 -12.70 22.74
N ALA A 395 34.11 -13.97 22.50
CA ALA A 395 32.72 -14.40 22.36
C ALA A 395 31.90 -14.16 23.64
N ALA A 396 32.50 -14.46 24.81
CA ALA A 396 31.89 -14.17 26.10
C ALA A 396 31.64 -12.67 26.29
N THR A 397 32.57 -11.81 25.86
CA THR A 397 32.41 -10.34 25.88
C THR A 397 31.20 -9.89 25.07
N PHE A 398 30.98 -10.44 23.87
CA PHE A 398 29.81 -10.10 23.06
C PHE A 398 28.50 -10.58 23.67
N VAL A 399 28.44 -11.84 24.13
CA VAL A 399 27.22 -12.38 24.76
C VAL A 399 26.84 -11.57 25.98
N ASN A 400 27.83 -11.20 26.77
CA ASN A 400 27.66 -10.38 27.94
C ASN A 400 27.06 -9.00 27.62
N ALA A 401 27.60 -8.30 26.62
CA ALA A 401 27.05 -7.02 26.19
C ALA A 401 25.67 -7.11 25.56
N PHE A 402 25.36 -8.17 24.79
CA PHE A 402 24.04 -8.31 24.19
C PHE A 402 22.95 -8.61 25.22
N VAL A 403 23.30 -9.31 26.29
CA VAL A 403 22.31 -9.75 27.28
C VAL A 403 22.05 -8.67 28.31
N ASN A 404 23.09 -7.92 28.67
CA ASN A 404 23.01 -6.83 29.64
C ASN A 404 22.93 -5.45 28.95
N ALA A 405 22.49 -5.40 27.68
CA ALA A 405 22.36 -4.16 26.93
C ALA A 405 21.33 -3.22 27.58
N GLY A 406 21.74 -1.99 27.92
CA GLY A 406 20.86 -0.97 28.52
C GLY A 406 20.46 -1.22 29.98
N PHE A 407 20.92 -2.29 30.63
CA PHE A 407 20.64 -2.55 32.06
C PHE A 407 21.58 -1.79 33.00
N GLY A 408 22.63 -1.14 32.46
CA GLY A 408 23.58 -0.32 33.20
C GLY A 408 24.54 -1.08 34.12
N GLN A 409 24.29 -2.37 34.35
CA GLN A 409 25.13 -3.25 35.15
C GLN A 409 25.30 -4.61 34.50
N ASP A 410 26.47 -5.17 34.76
CA ASP A 410 26.98 -6.37 34.17
C ASP A 410 27.99 -7.09 35.11
N LYS A 411 28.09 -8.42 34.98
CA LYS A 411 28.92 -9.30 35.81
C LYS A 411 30.39 -9.37 35.38
N LEU A 412 30.75 -8.99 34.15
CA LEU A 412 32.14 -9.10 33.66
C LEU A 412 32.89 -7.76 33.63
N MET A 413 32.25 -6.70 33.15
CA MET A 413 32.90 -5.40 32.91
C MET A 413 32.65 -4.36 34.00
N THR A 414 31.50 -4.42 34.68
CA THR A 414 31.08 -3.43 35.70
C THR A 414 31.00 -3.99 37.11
N ALA A 415 31.42 -5.24 37.33
CA ALA A 415 31.43 -5.83 38.68
C ALA A 415 32.27 -4.95 39.62
N PRO A 416 31.77 -4.59 40.81
CA PRO A 416 32.56 -3.86 41.79
C PRO A 416 33.77 -4.73 42.11
N SER A 417 34.97 -4.16 41.93
CA SER A 417 36.22 -4.82 42.27
C SER A 417 36.17 -5.22 43.74
N ASP A 418 35.83 -6.47 44.01
CA ASP A 418 35.82 -6.97 45.36
C ASP A 418 37.25 -6.91 45.89
N SER A 419 37.37 -6.13 46.94
CA SER A 419 38.61 -5.64 47.53
C SER A 419 39.37 -6.77 48.20
N SER A 420 40.22 -7.53 47.48
CA SER A 420 41.29 -8.37 48.07
C SER A 420 42.08 -9.26 47.10
N SER A 421 42.46 -8.81 45.90
CA SER A 421 43.58 -9.47 45.22
C SER A 421 44.47 -8.49 44.47
N SER A 422 45.68 -8.35 45.02
CA SER A 422 46.81 -7.62 44.47
C SER A 422 47.10 -8.08 43.03
N GLY A 423 47.09 -7.12 42.11
CA GLY A 423 47.55 -7.31 40.72
C GLY A 423 46.58 -6.69 39.72
N SER A 424 47.08 -5.79 38.88
CA SER A 424 46.41 -5.15 37.73
C SER A 424 45.96 -6.12 36.61
N SER A 425 45.62 -7.37 36.97
CA SER A 425 45.16 -8.48 36.13
C SER A 425 43.66 -8.78 36.30
N GLY A 426 42.93 -7.98 37.09
CA GLY A 426 41.53 -8.23 37.47
C GLY A 426 40.45 -7.70 36.52
N ASN A 427 40.76 -6.76 35.63
CA ASN A 427 39.76 -6.22 34.69
C ASN A 427 39.63 -7.16 33.47
N TRP A 428 38.42 -7.66 33.19
CA TRP A 428 38.12 -8.56 32.07
C TRP A 428 38.67 -8.03 30.74
N LEU A 429 38.75 -6.71 30.59
CA LEU A 429 39.39 -5.99 29.49
C LEU A 429 40.82 -6.47 29.17
N PHE A 430 41.67 -6.70 30.18
CA PHE A 430 43.08 -7.08 29.97
C PHE A 430 43.29 -8.57 29.69
N LYS A 431 42.23 -9.39 29.80
CA LYS A 431 42.26 -10.80 29.38
C LYS A 431 42.14 -10.98 27.87
N ASN A 432 41.70 -9.94 27.16
CA ASN A 432 41.57 -9.93 25.71
C ASN A 432 42.83 -9.36 25.02
N LYS A 433 43.06 -9.77 23.76
CA LYS A 433 44.21 -9.33 22.95
C LYS A 433 43.77 -8.40 21.83
N GLU A 434 44.57 -7.35 21.57
CA GLU A 434 44.43 -6.42 20.43
C GLU A 434 42.97 -5.96 20.20
N HIS A 435 42.35 -6.39 19.09
CA HIS A 435 40.97 -6.09 18.74
C HIS A 435 39.95 -6.52 19.80
N GLY A 436 40.24 -7.57 20.57
CA GLY A 436 39.37 -7.99 21.66
C GLY A 436 39.35 -6.99 22.83
N LYS A 437 40.42 -6.22 23.04
CA LYS A 437 40.42 -5.11 24.00
C LYS A 437 39.53 -3.96 23.52
N ALA A 438 39.59 -3.64 22.23
CA ALA A 438 38.71 -2.66 21.61
C ALA A 438 37.24 -3.08 21.72
N SER A 439 36.92 -4.34 21.40
CA SER A 439 35.56 -4.87 21.53
C SER A 439 35.08 -4.90 22.99
N ALA A 440 35.95 -5.23 23.95
CA ALA A 440 35.59 -5.21 25.36
C ALA A 440 35.34 -3.78 25.89
N ALA A 441 36.16 -2.79 25.49
CA ALA A 441 35.88 -1.39 25.82
C ALA A 441 34.58 -0.89 25.18
N ALA A 442 34.32 -1.22 23.91
CA ALA A 442 33.07 -0.88 23.23
C ALA A 442 31.84 -1.57 23.84
N SER A 443 32.02 -2.79 24.36
CA SER A 443 30.94 -3.56 24.99
C SER A 443 30.36 -2.86 26.22
N LEU A 444 31.16 -2.02 26.90
CA LEU A 444 30.70 -1.18 27.99
C LEU A 444 29.67 -0.13 27.54
N GLY A 445 29.83 0.42 26.33
CA GLY A 445 28.85 1.34 25.76
C GLY A 445 27.50 0.68 25.45
N MET A 446 27.49 -0.59 25.07
CA MET A 446 26.25 -1.37 24.91
C MET A 446 25.56 -1.65 26.25
N ILE A 447 26.33 -1.88 27.32
CA ILE A 447 25.78 -2.11 28.67
C ILE A 447 25.12 -0.82 29.20
N LEU A 448 25.77 0.32 28.95
CA LEU A 448 25.33 1.66 29.37
C LEU A 448 24.54 2.38 28.25
N LEU A 449 23.83 1.62 27.42
CA LEU A 449 23.08 2.16 26.30
C LEU A 449 22.05 3.20 26.77
N TRP A 450 22.03 4.37 26.12
CA TRP A 450 21.17 5.52 26.43
C TRP A 450 21.44 6.24 27.76
N ASP A 451 22.42 5.81 28.56
CA ASP A 451 22.82 6.48 29.80
C ASP A 451 24.00 7.44 29.53
N THR A 452 23.68 8.66 29.12
CA THR A 452 24.69 9.66 28.74
C THR A 452 25.56 10.11 29.93
N ASP A 453 24.98 10.29 31.12
CA ASP A 453 25.72 10.83 32.27
C ASP A 453 26.69 9.82 32.89
N SER A 454 26.21 8.61 33.19
CA SER A 454 27.04 7.56 33.80
C SER A 454 27.92 6.88 32.75
N GLY A 455 27.38 6.68 31.54
CA GLY A 455 28.06 6.03 30.41
C GLY A 455 29.35 6.76 30.03
N LEU A 456 29.27 8.08 29.84
CA LEU A 456 30.43 8.91 29.52
C LEU A 456 31.48 8.88 30.64
N ALA A 457 31.07 9.03 31.90
CA ALA A 457 31.98 8.99 33.04
C ALA A 457 32.71 7.64 33.22
N GLN A 458 32.06 6.53 32.84
CA GLN A 458 32.68 5.20 32.88
C GLN A 458 33.62 4.96 31.69
N LEU A 459 33.28 5.46 30.50
CA LEU A 459 34.10 5.32 29.30
C LEU A 459 35.32 6.25 29.31
N ASP A 460 35.23 7.42 29.95
CA ASP A 460 36.33 8.39 30.08
C ASP A 460 37.57 7.79 30.77
N LYS A 461 37.36 6.91 31.75
CA LYS A 461 38.43 6.15 32.43
C LYS A 461 39.27 5.31 31.46
N TYR A 462 38.66 4.83 30.38
CA TYR A 462 39.32 4.02 29.35
C TYR A 462 39.91 4.87 28.23
N LEU A 463 39.47 6.12 28.08
CA LEU A 463 40.00 7.09 27.12
C LEU A 463 41.41 7.56 27.48
N HIS A 464 41.73 7.64 28.78
CA HIS A 464 43.06 7.96 29.28
C HIS A 464 44.05 6.78 29.31
N SER A 465 43.69 5.63 28.69
CA SER A 465 44.57 4.47 28.62
C SER A 465 45.74 4.67 27.65
N THR A 466 46.86 4.01 27.90
CA THR A 466 48.04 4.04 27.00
C THR A 466 47.90 3.14 25.77
N ASP A 467 46.89 2.26 25.75
CA ASP A 467 46.65 1.30 24.66
C ASP A 467 45.68 1.87 23.61
N THR A 468 46.16 2.05 22.38
CA THR A 468 45.37 2.60 21.26
C THR A 468 44.11 1.80 20.98
N HIS A 469 44.11 0.48 21.19
CA HIS A 469 42.92 -0.34 20.96
C HIS A 469 41.83 -0.09 22.01
N VAL A 470 42.22 0.18 23.25
CA VAL A 470 41.28 0.51 24.34
C VAL A 470 40.65 1.88 24.09
N VAL A 471 41.46 2.86 23.70
CA VAL A 471 40.99 4.22 23.36
C VAL A 471 40.02 4.18 22.16
N ALA A 472 40.36 3.43 21.10
CA ALA A 472 39.48 3.28 19.95
C ALA A 472 38.14 2.58 20.31
N GLY A 473 38.19 1.58 21.19
CA GLY A 473 36.98 0.92 21.69
C GLY A 473 36.12 1.82 22.59
N ALA A 474 36.75 2.65 23.42
CA ALA A 474 36.05 3.62 24.26
C ALA A 474 35.32 4.68 23.42
N LEU A 475 35.95 5.22 22.37
CA LEU A 475 35.32 6.15 21.42
C LEU A 475 34.12 5.53 20.70
N LEU A 476 34.22 4.26 20.28
CA LEU A 476 33.09 3.54 19.70
C LEU A 476 31.97 3.36 20.73
N GLY A 477 32.32 3.03 21.98
CA GLY A 477 31.38 2.94 23.09
C GLY A 477 30.63 4.24 23.33
N ILE A 478 31.30 5.40 23.26
CA ILE A 478 30.68 6.72 23.43
C ILE A 478 29.57 6.92 22.39
N GLY A 479 29.84 6.67 21.10
CA GLY A 479 28.83 6.78 20.05
C GLY A 479 27.68 5.78 20.18
N VAL A 480 27.90 4.62 20.83
CA VAL A 480 26.83 3.68 21.15
C VAL A 480 25.96 4.20 22.28
N VAL A 481 26.55 4.76 23.35
CA VAL A 481 25.82 5.33 24.49
C VAL A 481 24.91 6.47 24.05
N THR A 482 25.38 7.34 23.15
CA THR A 482 24.63 8.50 22.65
C THR A 482 23.67 8.16 21.50
N CYS A 483 23.58 6.89 21.09
CA CYS A 483 22.74 6.50 19.96
C CYS A 483 21.25 6.80 20.20
N GLY A 484 20.68 7.68 19.38
CA GLY A 484 19.27 8.06 19.44
C GLY A 484 18.93 9.04 20.57
N VAL A 485 19.92 9.51 21.33
CA VAL A 485 19.78 10.58 22.33
C VAL A 485 20.45 11.82 21.77
N LYS A 486 19.73 12.96 21.78
CA LYS A 486 20.31 14.25 21.43
C LYS A 486 20.49 15.06 22.70
N ASN A 487 21.73 15.28 23.08
CA ASN A 487 22.08 16.09 24.24
C ASN A 487 23.09 17.15 23.81
N ASP A 488 22.94 18.39 24.28
CA ASP A 488 23.81 19.51 23.91
C ASP A 488 25.28 19.28 24.31
N CYS A 489 25.54 18.33 25.19
CA CYS A 489 26.88 17.94 25.64
C CYS A 489 27.71 17.16 24.60
N ASP A 490 27.09 16.51 23.60
CA ASP A 490 27.80 15.92 22.45
C ASP A 490 26.81 15.75 21.25
N PRO A 491 26.94 16.57 20.18
CA PRO A 491 25.94 16.72 19.12
C PRO A 491 25.80 15.55 18.13
#